data_AF-A0A6L6INE1-F1
#
_entry.id   AF-A0A6L6INE1-F1
#
_cell.length_a   1.000
_cell.length_b   1.000
_cell.length_c   1.000
_cell.angle_alpha   90.00
_cell.angle_beta   90.00
_cell.angle_gamma   90.00
#
_symmetry.space_group_name_H-M   'P 1'
#
loop_
_entity.id
_entity.type
_entity.pdbx_description
1 polymer ?
#
loop_
_entity_poly.entity_id
_entity_poly.type
_entity_poly.pdbx_seq_one_letter_code
_entity_poly.pdbx_strand_id
1 'polypeptide(L)'
;MAKIDASQCLRHYTAERFNQLYPVGSAFVYFSTMHVSDGVEVVTLSEAWELGLGDAVVRVSGVSGGVAISHLAPDPQRATSLENITYLESIRRAWPEHSLVHQLVARLIYAINLVENLKTTHLRELNAYETTVQNLNARIEALAAKNTEAEAQGVEKFAHETIAIGREENDDDIVYAGKQALLFARKLRSGEGGQL
;
A
#
# COMPACT_ATOMS: atom_id res chain seq x y z
N MET A 1 24.81 1.62 -15.25
CA MET A 1 24.25 0.69 -14.25
C MET A 1 25.27 -0.42 -14.05
N ALA A 2 25.85 -0.56 -12.84
CA ALA A 2 26.69 -1.71 -12.54
C ALA A 2 25.77 -2.93 -12.39
N LYS A 3 25.97 -3.97 -13.21
CA LYS A 3 25.23 -5.23 -13.07
C LYS A 3 25.77 -5.96 -11.84
N ILE A 4 24.88 -6.37 -10.93
CA ILE A 4 25.20 -7.28 -9.83
C ILE A 4 25.44 -8.66 -10.47
N ASP A 5 26.59 -9.25 -10.18
CA ASP A 5 27.02 -10.53 -10.75
C ASP A 5 27.09 -11.61 -9.67
N ALA A 6 26.95 -12.87 -10.06
CA ALA A 6 27.00 -14.04 -9.18
C ALA A 6 28.34 -14.18 -8.42
N SER A 7 29.39 -13.49 -8.85
CA SER A 7 30.67 -13.37 -8.13
C SER A 7 30.56 -12.61 -6.80
N GLN A 8 29.49 -11.83 -6.59
CA GLN A 8 29.25 -11.04 -5.37
C GLN A 8 28.39 -11.78 -4.34
N CYS A 9 28.08 -13.06 -4.56
CA CYS A 9 27.29 -13.83 -3.62
C CYS A 9 28.04 -14.11 -2.31
N LEU A 10 27.29 -14.23 -1.20
CA LEU A 10 27.80 -14.38 0.16
C LEU A 10 28.32 -15.79 0.46
N ARG A 11 29.34 -16.22 -0.28
CA ARG A 11 30.01 -17.50 -0.07
C ARG A 11 30.69 -17.49 1.31
N HIS A 12 30.53 -18.57 2.09
CA HIS A 12 31.11 -18.78 3.42
C HIS A 12 30.47 -18.02 4.59
N TYR A 13 29.25 -17.50 4.45
CA TYR A 13 28.51 -16.95 5.59
C TYR A 13 27.79 -18.07 6.35
N THR A 14 27.99 -18.11 7.67
CA THR A 14 27.14 -18.89 8.58
C THR A 14 25.78 -18.21 8.76
N ALA A 15 24.77 -18.95 9.21
CA ALA A 15 23.45 -18.36 9.48
C ALA A 15 23.54 -17.23 10.52
N GLU A 16 24.34 -17.44 11.57
CA GLU A 16 24.58 -16.45 12.61
C GLU A 16 25.22 -15.17 12.06
N ARG A 17 26.29 -15.31 11.26
CA ARG A 17 26.97 -14.17 10.65
C ARG A 17 26.08 -13.44 9.64
N PHE A 18 25.24 -14.17 8.92
CA PHE A 18 24.26 -13.59 8.01
C PHE A 18 23.22 -12.77 8.78
N ASN A 19 22.60 -13.33 9.82
CA ASN A 19 21.59 -12.62 10.63
C ASN A 19 22.16 -11.39 11.34
N GLN A 20 23.43 -11.43 11.75
CA GLN A 20 24.10 -10.27 12.36
C GLN A 20 24.27 -9.08 11.42
N LEU A 21 24.40 -9.34 10.11
CA LEU A 21 24.67 -8.35 9.07
C LEU A 21 23.42 -7.97 8.27
N TYR A 22 22.47 -8.89 8.15
CA TYR A 22 21.27 -8.76 7.32
C TYR A 22 20.05 -9.28 8.10
N PRO A 23 19.33 -8.42 8.84
CA PRO A 23 18.11 -8.82 9.51
C PRO A 23 16.98 -9.08 8.50
N VAL A 24 15.87 -9.65 9.00
CA VAL A 24 14.68 -9.93 8.21
C VAL A 24 14.15 -8.65 7.54
N GLY A 25 13.86 -8.71 6.24
CA GLY A 25 13.46 -7.55 5.43
C GLY A 25 14.58 -6.97 4.56
N SER A 26 15.80 -7.52 4.62
CA SER A 26 16.94 -7.13 3.79
C SER A 26 16.74 -7.56 2.32
N ALA A 27 17.12 -6.69 1.38
CA ALA A 27 16.97 -6.91 -0.06
C ALA A 27 18.22 -7.54 -0.68
N PHE A 28 18.00 -8.50 -1.58
CA PHE A 28 19.03 -9.26 -2.27
C PHE A 28 18.64 -9.54 -3.71
N VAL A 29 19.63 -9.91 -4.51
CA VAL A 29 19.44 -10.61 -5.77
C VAL A 29 19.75 -12.08 -5.53
N TYR A 30 18.76 -12.94 -5.80
CA TYR A 30 18.87 -14.39 -5.72
C TYR A 30 19.22 -14.98 -7.08
N PHE A 31 20.24 -15.84 -7.11
CA PHE A 31 20.66 -16.58 -8.29
C PHE A 31 20.35 -18.07 -8.11
N SER A 32 19.38 -18.59 -8.88
CA SER A 32 19.00 -20.02 -8.82
C SER A 32 20.18 -20.93 -9.17
N THR A 33 20.95 -20.55 -10.18
CA THR A 33 22.18 -21.23 -10.61
C THR A 33 23.34 -20.27 -10.44
N MET A 34 24.33 -20.62 -9.61
CA MET A 34 25.59 -19.87 -9.62
C MET A 34 26.14 -19.88 -11.05
N HIS A 35 26.62 -18.74 -11.55
CA HIS A 35 27.19 -18.51 -12.90
C HIS A 35 26.21 -18.13 -14.03
N VAL A 36 24.91 -17.95 -13.74
CA VAL A 36 23.94 -17.37 -14.70
C VAL A 36 23.56 -15.96 -14.23
N SER A 37 23.61 -14.98 -15.13
CA SER A 37 23.48 -13.54 -14.80
C SER A 37 22.05 -13.05 -14.50
N ASP A 38 21.05 -13.93 -14.59
CA ASP A 38 19.64 -13.55 -14.48
C ASP A 38 19.16 -13.81 -13.04
N GLY A 39 19.53 -12.89 -12.16
CA GLY A 39 19.12 -12.91 -10.76
C GLY A 39 17.70 -12.34 -10.56
N VAL A 40 17.01 -12.82 -9.54
CA VAL A 40 15.68 -12.36 -9.14
C VAL A 40 15.80 -11.51 -7.88
N GLU A 41 15.19 -10.32 -7.88
CA GLU A 41 15.13 -9.48 -6.68
C GLU A 41 14.23 -10.13 -5.61
N VAL A 42 14.77 -10.26 -4.40
CA VAL A 42 14.09 -10.90 -3.28
C VAL A 42 14.34 -10.16 -1.97
N VAL A 43 13.48 -10.40 -0.99
CA VAL A 43 13.59 -9.86 0.37
C VAL A 43 13.58 -11.01 1.38
N THR A 44 14.41 -10.96 2.42
CA THR A 44 14.41 -11.98 3.49
C THR A 44 13.11 -11.92 4.30
N LEU A 45 12.48 -13.08 4.50
CA LEU A 45 11.20 -13.26 5.21
C LEU A 45 11.35 -13.98 6.55
N SER A 46 12.56 -14.38 6.91
CA SER A 46 12.90 -15.02 8.18
C SER A 46 14.36 -14.75 8.52
N GLU A 47 14.73 -15.07 9.74
CA GLU A 47 16.14 -15.30 10.08
C GLU A 47 16.66 -16.50 9.29
N ALA A 48 17.96 -16.50 9.01
CA ALA A 48 18.67 -17.64 8.45
C ALA A 48 18.84 -18.74 9.49
N TRP A 49 18.83 -19.98 9.04
CA TRP A 49 19.08 -21.17 9.85
C TRP A 49 20.02 -22.13 9.13
N GLU A 50 20.66 -23.01 9.89
CA GLU A 50 21.54 -24.04 9.34
C GLU A 50 20.76 -25.34 9.13
N LEU A 51 20.94 -25.95 7.96
CA LEU A 51 20.54 -27.33 7.73
C LEU A 51 21.53 -28.26 8.45
N GLY A 52 21.11 -29.48 8.78
CA GLY A 52 21.93 -30.44 9.56
C GLY A 52 23.29 -30.83 8.95
N LEU A 53 23.60 -30.37 7.73
CA LEU A 53 24.89 -30.54 7.04
C LEU A 53 25.73 -29.25 6.97
N GLY A 54 25.33 -28.18 7.67
CA GLY A 54 26.09 -26.92 7.79
C GLY A 54 25.76 -25.86 6.73
N ASP A 55 24.86 -26.14 5.79
CA ASP A 55 24.41 -25.15 4.81
C ASP A 55 23.46 -24.14 5.46
N ALA A 56 23.82 -22.86 5.37
CA ALA A 56 23.01 -21.76 5.86
C ALA A 56 21.97 -21.34 4.81
N VAL A 57 20.70 -21.38 5.19
CA VAL A 57 19.55 -21.05 4.34
C VAL A 57 18.68 -19.98 4.98
N VAL A 58 17.93 -19.24 4.15
CA VAL A 58 17.00 -18.19 4.59
C VAL A 58 15.73 -18.23 3.75
N ARG A 59 14.58 -17.86 4.31
CA ARG A 59 13.35 -17.74 3.53
C ARG A 59 13.33 -16.39 2.82
N VAL A 60 12.95 -16.36 1.54
CA VAL A 60 12.88 -15.11 0.76
C VAL A 60 11.54 -14.98 0.02
N SER A 61 11.19 -13.75 -0.37
CA SER A 61 9.98 -13.47 -1.12
C SER A 61 10.02 -14.07 -2.53
N GLY A 62 8.90 -14.62 -2.99
CA GLY A 62 8.76 -15.11 -4.36
C GLY A 62 9.41 -16.47 -4.65
N VAL A 63 10.11 -17.07 -3.66
CA VAL A 63 10.70 -18.40 -3.77
C VAL A 63 10.18 -19.27 -2.62
N SER A 64 9.66 -20.45 -2.94
CA SER A 64 9.19 -21.40 -1.95
C SER A 64 10.35 -22.13 -1.27
N GLY A 65 10.31 -22.24 0.06
CA GLY A 65 11.34 -22.94 0.85
C GLY A 65 12.46 -22.01 1.34
N GLY A 66 13.52 -22.61 1.89
CA GLY A 66 14.75 -21.91 2.26
C GLY A 66 15.72 -21.88 1.09
N VAL A 67 16.26 -20.71 0.77
CA VAL A 67 17.30 -20.54 -0.25
C VAL A 67 18.68 -20.46 0.42
N ALA A 68 19.70 -21.02 -0.23
CA ALA A 68 21.06 -20.95 0.27
C ALA A 68 21.56 -19.50 0.28
N ILE A 69 22.13 -19.07 1.40
CA ILE A 69 22.71 -17.72 1.54
C ILE A 69 23.83 -17.49 0.53
N SER A 70 24.55 -18.55 0.15
CA SER A 70 25.62 -18.52 -0.84
C SER A 70 25.14 -18.15 -2.25
N HIS A 71 23.82 -18.12 -2.51
CA HIS A 71 23.17 -17.74 -3.77
C HIS A 71 22.59 -16.31 -3.72
N LEU A 72 22.79 -15.59 -2.62
CA LEU A 72 22.32 -14.22 -2.45
C LEU A 72 23.48 -13.23 -2.64
N ALA A 73 23.26 -12.23 -3.50
CA ALA A 73 24.10 -11.03 -3.56
C ALA A 73 23.33 -9.84 -2.97
N PRO A 74 23.93 -9.04 -2.07
CA PRO A 74 23.28 -7.84 -1.56
C PRO A 74 22.96 -6.88 -2.71
N ASP A 75 21.76 -6.29 -2.72
CA ASP A 75 21.43 -5.25 -3.68
C ASP A 75 21.86 -3.87 -3.13
N PRO A 76 22.93 -3.24 -3.67
CA PRO A 76 23.42 -1.96 -3.18
C PRO A 76 22.50 -0.78 -3.52
N GLN A 77 21.49 -0.95 -4.41
CA GLN A 77 20.58 0.13 -4.77
C GLN A 77 19.41 0.30 -3.78
N ARG A 78 19.05 -0.75 -3.03
CA ARG A 78 18.10 -0.67 -1.92
C ARG A 78 18.74 -0.63 -0.54
N ALA A 79 20.05 -0.88 -0.44
CA ALA A 79 20.83 -0.72 0.78
C ALA A 79 21.44 0.69 0.93
N THR A 80 20.62 1.74 0.84
CA THR A 80 21.01 3.18 0.97
C THR A 80 22.02 3.74 -0.03
N SER A 81 21.87 5.04 -0.30
CA SER A 81 22.70 5.88 -1.18
C SER A 81 24.20 5.55 -1.12
N LEU A 82 24.83 5.48 -2.30
CA LEU A 82 26.26 5.24 -2.52
C LEU A 82 27.21 6.15 -1.69
N GLU A 83 26.70 7.28 -1.19
CA GLU A 83 27.42 8.19 -0.28
C GLU A 83 27.70 7.54 1.09
N ASN A 84 26.79 6.71 1.61
CA ASN A 84 26.96 6.05 2.91
C ASN A 84 27.98 4.90 2.86
N ILE A 85 28.02 4.13 1.76
CA ILE A 85 28.99 3.04 1.58
C ILE A 85 30.40 3.62 1.47
N THR A 86 30.57 4.69 0.69
CA THR A 86 31.85 5.39 0.52
C THR A 86 32.34 5.98 1.86
N TYR A 87 31.42 6.56 2.64
CA TYR A 87 31.72 7.10 3.97
C TYR A 87 32.14 5.99 4.96
N LEU A 88 31.42 4.86 5.02
CA LEU A 88 31.77 3.75 5.91
C LEU A 88 33.08 3.07 5.53
N GLU A 89 33.39 2.95 4.24
CA GLU A 89 34.68 2.44 3.76
C GLU A 89 35.84 3.37 4.11
N SER A 90 35.62 4.69 4.09
CA SER A 90 36.62 5.66 4.54
C SER A 90 36.94 5.56 6.04
N ILE A 91 35.91 5.36 6.88
CA ILE A 91 36.08 5.19 8.34
C ILE A 91 36.77 3.85 8.65
N ARG A 92 36.39 2.77 7.94
CA ARG A 92 36.99 1.44 8.08
C ARG A 92 38.48 1.41 7.74
N ARG A 93 38.91 2.21 6.76
CA ARG A 93 40.33 2.41 6.44
C ARG A 93 41.06 3.25 7.50
N ALA A 94 40.39 4.25 8.10
CA ALA A 94 41.00 5.13 9.09
C ALA A 94 41.21 4.45 10.46
N TRP A 95 40.36 3.49 10.84
CA TRP A 95 40.43 2.80 12.14
C TRP A 95 40.16 1.29 12.06
N PRO A 96 41.15 0.47 11.65
CA PRO A 96 40.97 -0.96 11.45
C PRO A 96 40.73 -1.77 12.74
N GLU A 97 41.11 -1.25 13.91
CA GLU A 97 41.06 -1.99 15.19
C GLU A 97 39.67 -1.96 15.87
N HIS A 98 38.74 -1.12 15.39
CA HIS A 98 37.45 -0.90 16.03
C HIS A 98 36.28 -1.61 15.31
N SER A 99 36.40 -2.93 15.12
CA SER A 99 35.40 -3.78 14.44
C SER A 99 33.97 -3.62 15.00
N LEU A 100 33.82 -3.49 16.32
CA LEU A 100 32.51 -3.34 16.97
C LEU A 100 31.83 -2.00 16.69
N VAL A 101 32.59 -0.90 16.61
CA VAL A 101 32.03 0.43 16.31
C VAL A 101 31.48 0.45 14.88
N HIS A 102 32.17 -0.16 13.93
CA HIS A 102 31.69 -0.31 12.56
C HIS A 102 30.39 -1.13 12.47
N GLN A 103 30.30 -2.23 13.23
CA GLN A 103 29.08 -3.04 13.28
C GLN A 103 27.91 -2.26 13.87
N LEU A 104 28.13 -1.48 14.94
CA LEU A 104 27.09 -0.65 15.55
C LEU A 104 26.62 0.46 14.61
N VAL A 105 27.54 1.15 13.91
CA VAL A 105 27.19 2.18 12.95
C VAL A 105 26.41 1.59 11.76
N ALA A 106 26.83 0.45 11.23
CA ALA A 106 26.09 -0.23 10.15
C ALA A 106 24.67 -0.62 10.58
N ARG A 107 24.50 -1.12 11.82
CA ARG A 107 23.18 -1.44 12.40
C ARG A 107 22.31 -0.20 12.58
N LEU A 108 22.89 0.91 13.02
CA LEU A 108 22.17 2.18 13.18
C LEU A 108 21.70 2.73 11.83
N ILE A 109 22.56 2.72 10.81
CA ILE A 109 22.18 3.15 9.46
C ILE A 109 21.05 2.28 8.92
N TYR A 110 21.16 0.96 9.08
CA TYR A 110 20.10 0.04 8.68
C TYR A 110 18.77 0.34 9.40
N ALA A 111 18.81 0.54 10.72
CA ALA A 111 17.62 0.84 11.51
C ALA A 111 16.97 2.17 11.08
N ILE A 112 17.77 3.20 10.78
CA ILE A 112 17.28 4.48 10.27
C ILE A 112 16.55 4.28 8.94
N ASN A 113 17.17 3.57 8.00
CA ASN A 113 16.57 3.31 6.69
C ASN A 113 15.29 2.49 6.79
N LEU A 114 15.26 1.51 7.70
CA LEU A 114 14.07 0.71 7.93
C LEU A 114 12.91 1.58 8.44
N VAL A 115 13.18 2.48 9.39
CA VAL A 115 12.18 3.42 9.92
C VAL A 115 11.71 4.38 8.83
N GLU A 116 12.61 4.90 7.99
CA GLU A 116 12.24 5.77 6.87
C GLU A 116 11.37 5.03 5.85
N ASN A 117 11.74 3.81 5.48
CA ASN A 117 10.95 2.99 4.57
C ASN A 117 9.56 2.71 5.15
N LEU A 118 9.47 2.30 6.41
CA LEU A 118 8.20 2.07 7.09
C LEU A 118 7.32 3.32 7.10
N LYS A 119 7.91 4.49 7.37
CA LYS A 119 7.21 5.78 7.33
C LYS A 119 6.66 6.06 5.93
N THR A 120 7.45 5.85 4.88
CA THR A 120 6.98 6.09 3.51
C THR A 120 5.87 5.12 3.10
N THR A 121 5.94 3.85 3.51
CA THR A 121 4.89 2.85 3.23
C THR A 121 3.59 3.23 3.93
N HIS A 122 3.62 3.53 5.23
CA HIS A 122 2.42 3.94 5.97
C HIS A 122 1.80 5.22 5.39
N LEU A 123 2.62 6.18 4.97
CA LEU A 123 2.12 7.41 4.36
C LEU A 123 1.39 7.13 3.03
N ARG A 124 1.89 6.21 2.21
CA ARG A 124 1.20 5.79 0.97
C ARG A 124 -0.13 5.10 1.26
N GLU A 125 -0.15 4.21 2.25
CA GLU A 125 -1.37 3.51 2.66
C GLU A 125 -2.42 4.49 3.21
N LEU A 126 -2.00 5.46 4.02
CA LEU A 126 -2.88 6.50 4.55
C LEU A 126 -3.51 7.34 3.42
N ASN A 127 -2.71 7.77 2.44
CA ASN A 127 -3.20 8.54 1.30
C ASN A 127 -4.17 7.71 0.43
N ALA A 128 -3.90 6.42 0.26
CA ALA A 128 -4.80 5.51 -0.47
C ALA A 128 -6.14 5.33 0.27
N TYR A 129 -6.09 5.21 1.60
CA TYR A 129 -7.29 5.16 2.44
C TYR A 129 -8.09 6.46 2.36
N GLU A 130 -7.44 7.62 2.47
CA GLU A 130 -8.09 8.93 2.36
C GLU A 130 -8.81 9.09 1.01
N THR A 131 -8.14 8.72 -0.09
CA THR A 131 -8.74 8.72 -1.43
C THR A 131 -9.97 7.82 -1.50
N THR A 132 -9.91 6.63 -0.87
CA THR A 132 -11.03 5.70 -0.82
C THR A 132 -12.22 6.28 -0.06
N VAL A 133 -11.98 6.92 1.09
CA VAL A 133 -13.02 7.58 1.88
C VAL A 133 -13.66 8.73 1.10
N GLN A 134 -12.87 9.57 0.43
CA GLN A 134 -13.39 10.64 -0.42
C GLN A 134 -14.29 10.11 -1.55
N ASN A 135 -13.85 9.04 -2.22
CA ASN A 135 -14.65 8.39 -3.27
C ASN A 135 -15.97 7.79 -2.72
N LEU A 136 -15.94 7.20 -1.52
CA LEU A 136 -17.14 6.67 -0.88
C LEU A 136 -18.12 7.79 -0.50
N ASN A 137 -17.62 8.91 0.05
CA ASN A 137 -18.46 10.06 0.39
C ASN A 137 -19.14 10.64 -0.86
N ALA A 138 -18.40 10.83 -1.96
CA ALA A 138 -18.97 11.29 -3.22
C ALA A 138 -20.06 10.33 -3.76
N ARG A 139 -19.87 9.01 -3.59
CA ARG A 139 -20.89 8.01 -3.96
C ARG A 139 -22.12 8.07 -3.07
N ILE A 140 -21.97 8.29 -1.77
CA ILE A 140 -23.08 8.44 -0.83
C ILE A 140 -23.90 9.68 -1.21
N GLU A 141 -23.26 10.82 -1.45
CA GLU A 141 -23.93 12.05 -1.88
C GLU A 141 -24.69 11.86 -3.19
N ALA A 142 -24.06 11.21 -4.18
CA ALA A 142 -24.71 10.90 -5.45
C ALA A 142 -25.92 9.96 -5.30
N LEU A 143 -25.84 8.98 -4.39
CA LEU A 143 -26.97 8.10 -4.09
C LEU A 143 -28.09 8.84 -3.37
N ALA A 144 -27.76 9.73 -2.43
CA ALA A 144 -28.73 10.58 -1.74
C ALA A 144 -29.50 11.45 -2.75
N ALA A 145 -28.78 12.12 -3.66
CA ALA A 145 -29.39 12.92 -4.72
C ALA A 145 -30.30 12.10 -5.64
N LYS A 146 -29.88 10.88 -6.03
CA LYS A 146 -30.72 9.97 -6.82
C LYS A 146 -31.99 9.53 -6.06
N ASN A 147 -31.88 9.27 -4.76
CA ASN A 147 -33.03 8.90 -3.96
C ASN A 147 -34.03 10.06 -3.85
N THR A 148 -33.56 11.28 -3.58
CA THR A 148 -34.39 12.48 -3.56
C THR A 148 -35.09 12.73 -4.91
N GLU A 149 -34.39 12.51 -6.03
CA GLU A 149 -35.02 12.62 -7.35
C GLU A 149 -36.08 11.53 -7.57
N ALA A 150 -35.82 10.29 -7.16
CA ALA A 150 -36.80 9.21 -7.26
C ALA A 150 -38.06 9.49 -6.42
N GLU A 151 -37.89 10.03 -5.20
CA GLU A 151 -39.00 10.48 -4.35
C GLU A 151 -39.79 11.61 -5.03
N ALA A 152 -39.11 12.62 -5.57
CA ALA A 152 -39.76 13.72 -6.27
C ALA A 152 -40.55 13.25 -7.50
N GLN A 153 -40.00 12.31 -8.29
CA GLN A 153 -40.70 11.70 -9.42
C GLN A 153 -41.94 10.89 -9.00
N GLY A 154 -41.84 10.15 -7.89
CA GLY A 154 -42.97 9.42 -7.32
C GLY A 154 -44.11 10.35 -6.92
N VAL A 155 -43.79 11.42 -6.20
CA VAL A 155 -44.76 12.46 -5.82
C VAL A 155 -45.37 13.12 -7.06
N GLU A 156 -44.55 13.48 -8.04
CA GLU A 156 -45.00 14.14 -9.28
C GLU A 156 -45.96 13.25 -10.08
N LYS A 157 -45.67 11.95 -10.20
CA LYS A 157 -46.57 10.99 -10.84
C LYS A 157 -47.92 10.91 -10.13
N PHE A 158 -47.90 10.76 -8.80
CA PHE A 158 -49.12 10.69 -7.99
C PHE A 158 -49.94 12.00 -8.09
N ALA A 159 -49.24 13.14 -8.11
CA ALA A 159 -49.86 14.45 -8.27
C ALA A 159 -50.60 14.58 -9.61
N HIS A 160 -49.99 14.11 -10.71
CA HIS A 160 -50.63 14.12 -12.02
C HIS A 160 -51.87 13.22 -12.08
N GLU A 161 -51.81 12.03 -11.48
CA GLU A 161 -52.97 11.12 -11.36
C GLU A 161 -54.09 11.76 -10.53
N THR A 162 -53.74 12.39 -9.40
CA THR A 162 -54.70 13.11 -8.54
C THR A 162 -55.40 14.24 -9.30
N ILE A 163 -54.65 15.07 -10.06
CA ILE A 163 -55.23 16.14 -10.88
C ILE A 163 -56.16 15.57 -11.95
N ALA A 164 -55.81 14.45 -12.57
CA ALA A 164 -56.64 13.82 -13.58
C ALA A 164 -57.99 13.36 -12.98
N ILE A 165 -57.95 12.69 -11.82
CA ILE A 165 -59.16 12.25 -11.09
C ILE A 165 -60.03 13.45 -10.72
N GLY A 166 -59.45 14.48 -10.09
CA GLY A 166 -60.24 15.67 -9.69
C GLY A 166 -60.90 16.38 -10.88
N ARG A 167 -60.27 16.36 -12.07
CA ARG A 167 -60.89 16.89 -13.29
C ARG A 167 -62.02 16.02 -13.82
N GLU A 168 -61.90 14.70 -13.73
CA GLU A 168 -62.94 13.75 -14.13
C GLU A 168 -64.16 13.83 -13.21
N GLU A 169 -63.92 13.98 -11.90
CA GLU A 169 -64.97 14.09 -10.87
C GLU A 169 -65.53 15.51 -10.73
N ASN A 170 -64.95 16.50 -11.43
CA ASN A 170 -65.27 17.93 -11.29
C ASN A 170 -65.16 18.42 -9.83
N ASP A 171 -64.11 17.98 -9.14
CA ASP A 171 -63.76 18.32 -7.76
C ASP A 171 -62.47 19.17 -7.74
N ASP A 172 -62.65 20.48 -7.51
CA ASP A 172 -61.56 21.45 -7.48
C ASP A 172 -60.60 21.27 -6.29
N ASP A 173 -61.06 20.67 -5.18
CA ASP A 173 -60.23 20.43 -4.00
C ASP A 173 -59.22 19.30 -4.27
N ILE A 174 -59.64 18.25 -4.98
CA ILE A 174 -58.74 17.19 -5.46
C ILE A 174 -57.70 17.76 -6.45
N VAL A 175 -58.13 18.62 -7.37
CA VAL A 175 -57.22 19.30 -8.30
C VAL A 175 -56.22 20.18 -7.54
N TYR A 176 -56.67 20.90 -6.51
CA TYR A 176 -55.80 21.72 -5.67
C TYR A 176 -54.77 20.88 -4.92
N ALA A 177 -55.18 19.76 -4.31
CA ALA A 177 -54.30 18.84 -3.60
C ALA A 177 -53.19 18.31 -4.52
N GLY A 178 -53.54 17.90 -5.75
CA GLY A 178 -52.54 17.46 -6.73
C GLY A 178 -51.57 18.59 -7.15
N LYS A 179 -52.05 19.84 -7.30
CA LYS A 179 -51.14 20.98 -7.54
C LYS A 179 -50.18 21.24 -6.37
N GLN A 180 -50.63 21.07 -5.12
CA GLN A 180 -49.76 21.19 -3.94
C GLN A 180 -48.69 20.09 -3.94
N ALA A 181 -49.04 18.86 -4.31
CA ALA A 181 -48.07 17.77 -4.44
C ALA A 181 -47.00 18.07 -5.52
N LEU A 182 -47.36 18.69 -6.65
CA LEU A 182 -46.36 19.16 -7.64
C LEU A 182 -45.41 20.22 -7.07
N LEU A 183 -45.91 21.15 -6.27
CA LEU A 183 -45.07 22.14 -5.59
C LEU A 183 -44.13 21.46 -4.59
N PHE A 184 -44.62 20.44 -3.87
CA PHE A 184 -43.79 19.66 -2.95
C PHE A 184 -42.69 18.88 -3.68
N ALA A 185 -42.99 18.19 -4.79
CA ALA A 185 -41.99 17.52 -5.62
C ALA A 185 -40.88 18.49 -6.09
N ARG A 186 -41.26 19.72 -6.47
CA ARG A 186 -40.30 20.76 -6.84
C ARG A 186 -39.43 21.19 -5.64
N LYS A 187 -40.02 21.32 -4.45
CA LYS A 187 -39.29 21.65 -3.21
C LYS A 187 -38.30 20.56 -2.79
N LEU A 188 -38.64 19.29 -3.01
CA LEU A 188 -37.72 18.18 -2.79
C LEU A 188 -36.46 18.32 -3.65
N ARG A 189 -36.62 18.67 -4.94
CA ARG A 189 -35.50 18.89 -5.87
C ARG A 189 -34.67 20.13 -5.55
N SER A 190 -35.29 21.19 -5.01
CA SER A 190 -34.55 22.40 -4.57
C SER A 190 -33.85 22.21 -3.23
N GLY A 191 -34.10 21.10 -2.51
CA GLY A 191 -33.58 20.88 -1.17
C GLY A 191 -34.27 21.72 -0.08
N GLU A 192 -35.37 22.40 -0.43
CA GLU A 192 -36.14 23.27 0.48
C GLU A 192 -37.22 22.49 1.28
N GLY A 193 -37.37 21.19 1.02
CA GLY A 193 -38.48 20.36 1.51
C GLY A 193 -38.35 19.78 2.92
N GLY A 194 -37.32 20.14 3.71
CA GLY A 194 -37.02 19.51 5.01
C GLY A 194 -37.85 19.97 6.22
N GLN A 195 -38.79 20.90 6.06
CA GLN A 195 -39.63 21.37 7.16
C GLN A 195 -41.09 21.52 6.69
N LEU A 196 -41.92 20.56 7.08
CA LEU A 196 -43.37 20.67 7.18
C LEU A 196 -43.78 20.19 8.58
#